data_AF-A0A3D1CGT9-F1
#
_entry.id   AF-A0A3D1CGT9-F1
#
_cell.length_a   1.000
_cell.length_b   1.000
_cell.length_c   1.000
_cell.angle_alpha   90.00
_cell.angle_beta   90.00
_cell.angle_gamma   90.00
#
_symmetry.space_group_name_H-M   'P 1'
#
loop_
_entity.id
_entity.type
_entity.pdbx_description
1 polymer ?
#
loop_
_entity_poly.entity_id
_entity_poly.type
_entity_poly.pdbx_seq_one_letter_code
_entity_poly.pdbx_strand_id
1 'polypeptide(L)'
;FISPLTEHKSATQAAINSLTSPGLAFTNVAKGLGMGLSYFQDQPHTGSRVIVLVSDGAATLDHRAQRVLREWFERYQVSLYWFFLRTENGLGITSEPESARDDNPRVMPERYLDQFFRTLPIPYHAYEVDTPESMEAAIHQLDNLESLPLVYNELIPRNDMTRLCFLTALLAVLILLGIKALEAK
;
A
#
# COMPACT_ATOMS: atom_id res chain seq x y z
N PHE A 1 6.77 -8.83 0.26
CA PHE A 1 5.47 -9.53 0.41
C PHE A 1 4.38 -8.67 -0.23
N ILE A 2 3.37 -9.26 -0.85
CA ILE A 2 2.22 -8.53 -1.44
C ILE A 2 0.96 -9.07 -0.76
N SER A 3 0.19 -8.19 -0.14
CA SER A 3 -1.09 -8.54 0.50
C SER A 3 -2.25 -8.08 -0.37
N PRO A 4 -3.30 -8.89 -0.58
CA PRO A 4 -4.57 -8.37 -1.09
C PRO A 4 -5.16 -7.34 -0.12
N LEU A 5 -6.07 -6.50 -0.62
CA LEU A 5 -6.90 -5.64 0.23
C LEU A 5 -7.70 -6.51 1.20
N THR A 6 -7.62 -6.18 2.49
CA THR A 6 -8.27 -6.94 3.56
C THR A 6 -8.59 -6.03 4.74
N GLU A 7 -9.69 -6.35 5.43
CA GLU A 7 -10.05 -5.74 6.71
C GLU A 7 -9.27 -6.32 7.91
N HIS A 8 -8.60 -7.47 7.71
CA HIS A 8 -7.84 -8.12 8.76
C HIS A 8 -6.55 -7.35 9.04
N LYS A 9 -6.63 -6.39 9.96
CA LYS A 9 -5.48 -5.57 10.39
C LYS A 9 -4.28 -6.43 10.83
N SER A 10 -4.53 -7.60 11.41
CA SER A 10 -3.49 -8.56 11.79
C SER A 10 -2.72 -9.11 10.58
N ALA A 11 -3.38 -9.35 9.44
CA ALA A 11 -2.73 -9.79 8.21
C ALA A 11 -1.85 -8.67 7.64
N THR A 12 -2.34 -7.43 7.60
CA THR A 12 -1.57 -6.26 7.19
C THR A 12 -0.36 -6.02 8.10
N GLN A 13 -0.54 -6.12 9.42
CA GLN A 13 0.56 -5.98 10.37
C GLN A 13 1.60 -7.09 10.21
N ALA A 14 1.17 -8.34 10.01
CA ALA A 14 2.08 -9.45 9.74
C ALA A 14 2.85 -9.25 8.44
N ALA A 15 2.20 -8.72 7.40
CA ALA A 15 2.83 -8.35 6.13
C ALA A 15 3.94 -7.32 6.33
N ILE A 16 3.67 -6.24 7.08
CA ILE A 16 4.66 -5.20 7.43
C ILE A 16 5.81 -5.82 8.24
N ASN A 17 5.50 -6.59 9.28
CA ASN A 17 6.51 -7.21 10.14
C ASN A 17 7.38 -8.25 9.39
N SER A 18 6.88 -8.81 8.29
CA SER A 18 7.64 -9.75 7.44
C SER A 18 8.67 -9.08 6.54
N LEU A 19 8.69 -7.74 6.46
CA LEU A 19 9.68 -6.98 5.69
C LEU A 19 11.03 -7.01 6.41
N THR A 20 11.81 -8.06 6.15
CA THR A 20 13.10 -8.31 6.83
C THR A 20 14.31 -7.79 6.06
N SER A 21 14.13 -7.28 4.84
CA SER A 21 15.22 -6.83 3.98
C SER A 21 14.96 -5.42 3.46
N PRO A 22 16.01 -4.57 3.33
CA PRO A 22 15.91 -3.30 2.64
C PRO A 22 15.34 -3.48 1.22
N GLY A 23 14.67 -2.45 0.72
CA GLY A 23 14.21 -2.40 -0.66
C GLY A 23 15.34 -2.59 -1.66
N LEU A 24 15.01 -3.00 -2.89
CA LEU A 24 15.97 -3.08 -3.99
C LEU A 24 16.65 -1.72 -4.20
N ALA A 25 17.85 -1.72 -4.77
CA ALA A 25 18.70 -0.53 -4.98
C ALA A 25 18.07 0.61 -5.79
N PHE A 26 16.89 0.41 -6.39
CA PHE A 26 16.17 1.42 -7.15
C PHE A 26 14.68 1.43 -6.79
N THR A 27 14.16 2.62 -6.48
CA THR A 27 12.73 2.84 -6.26
C THR A 27 11.99 2.83 -7.59
N ASN A 28 10.90 2.07 -7.73
CA ASN A 28 10.04 2.09 -8.91
C ASN A 28 8.62 2.49 -8.55
N VAL A 29 8.41 3.80 -8.43
CA VAL A 29 7.12 4.39 -8.06
C VAL A 29 6.03 4.02 -9.07
N ALA A 30 6.33 4.06 -10.38
CA ALA A 30 5.36 3.73 -11.43
C ALA A 30 4.76 2.33 -11.26
N LYS A 31 5.61 1.32 -11.06
CA LYS A 31 5.17 -0.07 -10.89
C LYS A 31 4.44 -0.27 -9.57
N GLY A 32 4.91 0.35 -8.49
CA GLY A 32 4.24 0.28 -7.19
C GLY A 32 2.83 0.86 -7.23
N LEU A 33 2.69 2.07 -7.79
CA LEU A 33 1.38 2.71 -7.97
C LEU A 33 0.48 1.93 -8.92
N GLY A 34 1.02 1.44 -10.04
CA GLY A 34 0.26 0.59 -10.96
C GLY A 34 -0.26 -0.68 -10.28
N MET A 35 0.57 -1.34 -9.47
CA MET A 35 0.13 -2.51 -8.68
C MET A 35 -0.96 -2.14 -7.67
N GLY A 36 -0.80 -1.05 -6.92
CA GLY A 36 -1.81 -0.57 -5.98
C GLY A 36 -3.15 -0.26 -6.67
N LEU A 37 -3.10 0.45 -7.79
CA LEU A 37 -4.27 0.80 -8.60
C LEU A 37 -4.97 -0.45 -9.18
N SER A 38 -4.23 -1.50 -9.50
CA SER A 38 -4.80 -2.74 -10.04
C SER A 38 -5.76 -3.44 -9.08
N TYR A 39 -5.66 -3.21 -7.77
CA TYR A 39 -6.62 -3.75 -6.80
C TYR A 39 -8.02 -3.16 -6.94
N PHE A 40 -8.17 -1.99 -7.55
CA PHE A 40 -9.46 -1.35 -7.79
C PHE A 40 -10.05 -1.70 -9.17
N GLN A 41 -9.33 -2.47 -9.99
CA GLN A 41 -9.83 -2.93 -11.28
C GLN A 41 -11.06 -3.83 -11.07
N ASP A 42 -12.12 -3.55 -11.83
CA ASP A 42 -13.38 -4.31 -11.83
C ASP A 42 -14.07 -4.37 -10.45
N GLN A 43 -13.67 -3.52 -9.50
CA GLN A 43 -14.31 -3.37 -8.20
C GLN A 43 -15.40 -2.29 -8.26
N PRO A 44 -16.58 -2.50 -7.62
CA PRO A 44 -17.57 -1.44 -7.46
C PRO A 44 -17.00 -0.31 -6.58
N HIS A 45 -17.39 0.93 -6.86
CA HIS A 45 -16.99 2.07 -6.06
C HIS A 45 -17.98 2.22 -4.90
N THR A 46 -17.64 1.67 -3.73
CA THR A 46 -18.54 1.57 -2.56
C THR A 46 -18.10 2.42 -1.35
N GLY A 47 -17.01 3.17 -1.46
CA GLY A 47 -16.45 4.01 -0.40
C GLY A 47 -15.13 4.66 -0.83
N SER A 48 -14.42 5.31 0.10
CA SER A 48 -13.12 5.93 -0.17
C SER A 48 -12.13 4.94 -0.76
N ARG A 49 -11.46 5.35 -1.84
CA ARG A 49 -10.33 4.63 -2.43
C ARG A 49 -9.09 5.48 -2.29
N VAL A 50 -8.11 4.96 -1.57
CA VAL A 50 -6.94 5.72 -1.18
C VAL A 50 -5.70 4.89 -1.47
N ILE A 51 -4.70 5.52 -2.08
CA ILE A 51 -3.32 5.03 -2.10
C ILE A 51 -2.49 5.93 -1.21
N VAL A 52 -1.88 5.33 -0.19
CA VAL A 52 -0.84 5.97 0.61
C VAL A 52 0.51 5.48 0.11
N LEU A 53 1.26 6.35 -0.56
CA LEU A 53 2.64 6.10 -0.96
C LEU A 53 3.54 6.47 0.23
N VAL A 54 4.32 5.53 0.74
CA VAL A 54 5.36 5.79 1.76
C VAL A 54 6.72 5.54 1.11
N SER A 55 7.53 6.59 0.95
CA SER A 55 8.80 6.49 0.22
C SER A 55 9.79 7.54 0.69
N ASP A 56 11.05 7.16 0.84
CA ASP A 56 12.20 8.04 1.17
C ASP A 56 12.89 8.65 -0.06
N GLY A 57 12.50 8.23 -1.26
CA GLY A 57 12.99 8.81 -2.50
C GLY A 57 11.98 8.72 -3.64
N ALA A 58 12.29 9.41 -4.73
CA ALA A 58 11.53 9.35 -5.96
C ALA A 58 12.36 8.75 -7.10
N ALA A 59 11.65 8.23 -8.10
CA ALA A 59 12.24 7.86 -9.37
C ALA A 59 11.52 8.59 -10.50
N THR A 60 12.28 8.90 -11.54
CA THR A 60 11.74 9.58 -12.72
C THR A 60 10.70 8.71 -13.40
N LEU A 61 9.54 9.31 -13.67
CA LEU A 61 8.46 8.67 -14.43
C LEU A 61 8.64 8.99 -15.91
N ASP A 62 8.72 7.96 -16.76
CA ASP A 62 8.66 8.16 -18.20
C ASP A 62 7.26 8.60 -18.65
N HIS A 63 7.16 9.18 -19.86
CA HIS A 63 5.89 9.67 -20.39
C HIS A 63 4.80 8.60 -20.51
N ARG A 64 5.19 7.33 -20.72
CA ARG A 64 4.23 6.23 -20.83
C ARG A 64 3.63 5.92 -19.46
N ALA A 65 4.46 5.83 -18.42
CA ALA A 65 4.06 5.64 -17.04
C ALA A 65 3.15 6.78 -16.57
N GLN A 66 3.53 8.04 -16.84
CA GLN A 66 2.71 9.20 -16.50
C GLN A 66 1.31 9.13 -17.11
N ARG A 67 1.21 8.76 -18.39
CA ARG A 67 -0.08 8.61 -19.09
C ARG A 67 -0.94 7.50 -18.49
N VAL A 68 -0.35 6.33 -18.24
CA VAL A 68 -1.06 5.17 -17.65
C VAL A 68 -1.54 5.49 -16.25
N LEU A 69 -0.69 6.10 -15.41
CA LEU A 69 -1.07 6.49 -14.05
C LEU A 69 -2.22 7.51 -14.08
N ARG A 70 -2.16 8.52 -14.95
CA ARG A 70 -3.25 9.48 -15.12
C ARG A 70 -4.57 8.80 -15.44
N GLU A 71 -4.57 7.91 -16.44
CA GLU A 71 -5.75 7.15 -16.84
C GLU A 71 -6.30 6.31 -15.69
N TRP A 72 -5.43 5.61 -14.95
CA TRP A 72 -5.87 4.67 -13.91
C TRP A 72 -6.33 5.37 -12.64
N PHE A 73 -5.66 6.43 -12.19
CA PHE A 73 -6.11 7.25 -11.06
C PHE A 73 -7.49 7.87 -11.34
N GLU A 74 -7.69 8.41 -12.54
CA GLU A 74 -8.96 8.98 -12.96
C GLU A 74 -10.04 7.90 -13.08
N ARG A 75 -9.76 6.79 -13.79
CA ARG A 75 -10.71 5.69 -13.99
C ARG A 75 -11.17 5.07 -12.68
N TYR A 76 -10.23 4.80 -11.76
CA TYR A 76 -10.53 4.11 -10.51
C TYR A 76 -10.94 5.07 -9.39
N GLN A 77 -10.89 6.39 -9.64
CA GLN A 77 -11.27 7.44 -8.69
C GLN A 77 -10.54 7.30 -7.35
N VAL A 78 -9.22 7.13 -7.40
CA VAL A 78 -8.38 6.87 -6.22
C VAL A 78 -7.68 8.16 -5.80
N SER A 79 -7.88 8.58 -4.55
CA SER A 79 -7.09 9.64 -3.92
C SER A 79 -5.66 9.18 -3.70
N LEU A 80 -4.69 10.10 -3.82
CA LEU A 80 -3.28 9.82 -3.60
C LEU A 80 -2.73 10.65 -2.45
N TYR A 81 -2.14 10.01 -1.45
CA TYR A 81 -1.41 10.68 -0.39
C TYR A 81 0.02 10.17 -0.35
N TRP A 82 0.99 11.08 -0.33
CA TRP A 82 2.40 10.72 -0.29
C TRP A 82 3.02 11.10 1.05
N PHE A 83 3.44 10.11 1.82
CA PHE A 83 4.28 10.28 3.00
C PHE A 83 5.74 10.18 2.55
N PHE A 84 6.34 11.34 2.31
CA PHE A 84 7.73 11.46 1.90
C PHE A 84 8.63 11.40 3.14
N LEU A 85 9.40 10.32 3.25
CA LEU A 85 10.32 10.12 4.36
C LEU A 85 11.59 10.92 4.09
N ARG A 86 11.76 12.04 4.78
CA ARG A 86 12.89 12.95 4.56
C ARG A 86 13.93 12.74 5.65
N THR A 87 15.21 12.79 5.26
CA THR A 87 16.29 12.91 6.24
C THR A 87 16.29 14.32 6.84
N GLU A 88 16.65 14.43 8.12
CA GLU A 88 16.79 15.73 8.78
C GLU A 88 17.78 16.61 7.98
N ASN A 89 17.32 17.77 7.53
CA ASN A 89 18.04 18.72 6.65
C ASN A 89 18.18 18.33 5.17
N GLY A 90 17.52 17.27 4.70
CA GLY A 90 17.40 16.97 3.27
C GLY A 90 16.52 18.00 2.53
N LEU A 91 16.68 18.08 1.21
CA LEU A 91 15.83 18.91 0.34
C LEU A 91 14.35 18.48 0.48
N GLY A 92 13.46 19.45 0.71
CA GLY A 92 12.02 19.21 0.69
C GLY A 92 11.48 19.01 -0.73
N ILE A 93 10.28 18.47 -0.84
CA ILE A 93 9.54 18.26 -2.10
C ILE A 93 9.35 19.59 -2.83
N THR A 94 9.16 20.67 -2.07
CA THR A 94 8.90 22.01 -2.60
C THR A 94 10.16 22.87 -2.73
N SER A 95 11.34 22.32 -2.41
CA SER A 95 12.61 23.04 -2.53
C SER A 95 12.81 23.61 -3.94
N GLU A 96 13.40 24.80 -4.00
CA GLU A 96 13.73 25.46 -5.24
C GLU A 96 15.16 25.06 -5.69
N PRO A 97 15.38 24.88 -6.99
CA PRO A 97 16.70 24.57 -7.53
C PRO A 97 17.66 25.73 -7.30
N GLU A 98 18.89 25.44 -6.87
CA GLU A 98 19.93 26.46 -6.66
C GLU A 98 20.35 27.14 -7.97
N SER A 99 20.23 26.43 -9.09
CA SER A 99 20.48 26.97 -10.43
C SER A 99 19.53 26.38 -11.46
N ALA A 100 19.36 27.07 -12.60
CA ALA A 100 18.57 26.56 -13.73
C ALA A 100 19.10 25.24 -14.31
N ARG A 101 20.34 24.85 -14.01
CA ARG A 101 20.88 23.53 -14.41
C ARG A 101 20.40 22.42 -13.49
N ASP A 102 20.13 22.74 -12.23
CA ASP A 102 19.70 21.79 -11.20
C ASP A 102 18.19 21.54 -11.24
N ASP A 103 17.43 22.41 -11.94
CA ASP A 103 16.01 22.23 -12.24
C ASP A 103 15.79 21.15 -13.31
N ASN A 104 16.05 19.90 -12.94
CA ASN A 104 15.83 18.76 -13.81
C ASN A 104 15.48 17.50 -13.00
N PRO A 105 14.74 16.54 -13.59
CA PRO A 105 14.24 15.37 -12.87
C PRO A 105 15.33 14.38 -12.44
N ARG A 106 16.58 14.52 -12.90
CA ARG A 106 17.70 13.69 -12.42
C ARG A 106 18.28 14.23 -11.12
N VAL A 107 18.22 15.54 -10.89
CA VAL A 107 18.78 16.20 -9.71
C VAL A 107 17.70 16.39 -8.63
N MET A 108 16.46 16.68 -9.03
CA MET A 108 15.34 16.89 -8.11
C MET A 108 14.14 15.96 -8.42
N PRO A 109 14.31 14.62 -8.37
CA PRO A 109 13.26 13.68 -8.77
C PRO A 109 11.99 13.80 -7.93
N GLU A 110 12.08 14.13 -6.63
CA GLU A 110 10.95 14.27 -5.71
C GLU A 110 10.04 15.43 -6.11
N ARG A 111 10.65 16.58 -6.43
CA ARG A 111 9.94 17.78 -6.90
C ARG A 111 9.18 17.51 -8.18
N TYR A 112 9.83 16.88 -9.16
CA TYR A 112 9.18 16.55 -10.44
C TYR A 112 8.08 15.51 -10.29
N LEU A 113 8.23 14.58 -9.34
CA LEU A 113 7.20 13.60 -9.01
C LEU A 113 5.98 14.26 -8.37
N ASP A 114 6.17 15.17 -7.40
CA ASP A 114 5.08 15.97 -6.81
C ASP A 114 4.38 16.84 -7.85
N GLN A 115 5.12 17.53 -8.71
CA GLN A 115 4.53 18.29 -9.82
C GLN A 115 3.65 17.42 -10.71
N PHE A 116 4.12 16.21 -11.07
CA PHE A 116 3.30 15.27 -11.82
C PHE A 116 2.04 14.87 -11.05
N PHE A 117 2.15 14.51 -9.77
CA PHE A 117 0.99 14.13 -8.96
C PHE A 117 -0.03 15.26 -8.82
N ARG A 118 0.40 16.52 -8.66
CA ARG A 118 -0.48 17.70 -8.66
C ARG A 118 -1.25 17.88 -9.96
N THR A 119 -0.73 17.35 -11.08
CA THR A 119 -1.45 17.43 -12.36
C THR A 119 -2.55 16.38 -12.49
N LEU A 120 -2.63 15.38 -11.61
CA LEU A 120 -3.64 14.33 -11.69
C LEU A 120 -5.04 14.90 -11.32
N PRO A 121 -6.12 14.47 -11.98
CA PRO A 121 -7.47 14.95 -11.71
C PRO A 121 -8.10 14.25 -10.49
N ILE A 122 -7.35 14.15 -9.38
CA ILE A 122 -7.75 13.47 -8.14
C ILE A 122 -7.34 14.28 -6.91
N PRO A 123 -7.92 14.02 -5.72
CA PRO A 123 -7.37 14.52 -4.48
C PRO A 123 -5.92 14.04 -4.29
N TYR A 124 -5.01 14.98 -4.08
CA TYR A 124 -3.60 14.71 -3.84
C TYR A 124 -3.05 15.57 -2.71
N HIS A 125 -2.30 14.96 -1.80
CA HIS A 125 -1.53 15.68 -0.79
C HIS A 125 -0.19 14.98 -0.49
N ALA A 126 0.86 15.77 -0.30
CA ALA A 126 2.17 15.28 0.12
C ALA A 126 2.46 15.76 1.56
N TYR A 127 2.87 14.83 2.40
CA TYR A 127 3.32 15.08 3.76
C TYR A 127 4.83 14.81 3.81
N GLU A 128 5.60 15.82 4.23
CA GLU A 128 7.00 15.62 4.56
C GLU A 128 7.09 15.08 5.99
N VAL A 129 7.65 13.88 6.12
CA VAL A 129 7.74 13.14 7.38
C VAL A 129 9.21 12.94 7.71
N ASP A 130 9.67 13.59 8.78
CA ASP A 130 11.05 13.51 9.28
C ASP A 130 11.15 12.96 10.71
N THR A 131 10.05 12.96 11.46
CA THR A 131 9.95 12.36 12.81
C THR A 131 8.74 11.44 12.98
N PRO A 132 8.74 10.52 13.98
CA PRO A 132 7.56 9.74 14.32
C PRO A 132 6.32 10.59 14.63
N GLU A 133 6.49 11.75 15.25
CA GLU A 133 5.40 12.68 15.57
C GLU A 133 4.81 13.29 14.31
N SER A 134 5.65 13.65 13.32
CA SER A 134 5.18 14.13 12.01
C SER A 134 4.42 13.04 11.24
N MET A 135 4.82 11.78 11.39
CA MET A 135 4.12 10.62 10.82
C MET A 135 2.73 10.45 11.46
N GLU A 136 2.65 10.49 12.79
CA GLU A 136 1.38 10.41 13.52
C GLU A 136 0.43 11.53 13.11
N ALA A 137 0.94 12.76 13.00
CA ALA A 137 0.17 13.90 12.54
C ALA A 137 -0.34 13.72 11.10
N ALA A 138 0.47 13.20 10.19
CA ALA A 138 0.07 12.91 8.81
C ALA A 138 -1.03 11.83 8.74
N ILE A 139 -0.91 10.77 9.54
CA ILE A 139 -1.94 9.73 9.67
C ILE A 139 -3.25 10.32 10.19
N HIS A 140 -3.19 11.14 11.23
CA HIS A 140 -4.39 11.77 11.80
C HIS A 140 -5.06 12.72 10.80
N GLN A 141 -4.29 13.47 10.01
CA GLN A 141 -4.85 14.32 8.95
C GLN A 141 -5.52 13.49 7.85
N LEU A 142 -4.90 12.38 7.44
CA LEU A 142 -5.50 11.46 6.48
C LEU A 142 -6.83 10.87 7.00
N ASP A 143 -6.88 10.43 8.26
CA ASP A 143 -8.08 9.88 8.88
C ASP A 143 -9.25 10.88 8.87
N ASN A 144 -8.97 12.16 9.10
CA ASN A 144 -9.98 13.21 9.03
C ASN A 144 -10.49 13.45 7.60
N LEU A 145 -9.60 13.37 6.61
CA LEU A 145 -9.94 13.59 5.20
C LEU A 145 -10.73 12.42 4.59
N GLU A 146 -10.36 11.18 4.95
CA GLU A 146 -10.87 9.95 4.34
C GLU A 146 -11.72 9.13 5.32
N SER A 147 -12.76 9.76 5.86
CA SER A 147 -13.67 9.16 6.86
C SER A 147 -14.93 8.51 6.27
N LEU A 148 -14.98 8.26 4.95
CA LEU A 148 -16.14 7.63 4.33
C LEU A 148 -16.30 6.17 4.82
N PRO A 149 -17.52 5.75 5.18
CA PRO A 149 -17.76 4.39 5.64
C PRO A 149 -17.47 3.39 4.51
N LEU A 150 -16.71 2.35 4.82
CA LEU A 150 -16.45 1.24 3.90
C LEU A 150 -17.66 0.30 3.87
N VAL A 151 -18.44 0.35 2.78
CA VAL A 151 -19.52 -0.62 2.54
C VAL A 151 -18.95 -1.79 1.75
N TYR A 152 -18.94 -2.97 2.36
CA TYR A 152 -18.51 -4.21 1.71
C TYR A 152 -19.54 -5.31 1.92
N ASN A 153 -19.60 -6.23 0.97
CA ASN A 153 -20.43 -7.42 1.06
C ASN A 153 -19.52 -8.58 1.46
N GLU A 154 -19.69 -9.10 2.67
CA GLU A 154 -19.02 -10.33 3.08
C GLU A 154 -19.83 -11.54 2.58
N LEU A 155 -19.17 -12.44 1.86
CA LEU A 155 -19.74 -13.74 1.52
C LEU A 155 -19.68 -14.63 2.76
N ILE A 156 -20.69 -14.52 3.63
CA ILE A 156 -20.81 -15.41 4.78
C ILE A 156 -21.09 -16.83 4.25
N PRO A 157 -20.21 -17.82 4.53
CA PRO A 157 -20.44 -19.19 4.10
C PRO A 157 -21.75 -19.71 4.69
N ARG A 158 -22.62 -20.21 3.82
CA ARG A 158 -24.00 -20.58 4.19
C ARG A 158 -24.08 -21.67 5.26
N ASN A 159 -23.07 -22.53 5.35
CA ASN A 159 -22.97 -23.58 6.36
C ASN A 159 -21.57 -23.59 7.01
N ASP A 160 -21.55 -23.59 8.33
CA ASP A 160 -20.33 -23.78 9.11
C ASP A 160 -19.91 -25.26 9.09
N MET A 161 -18.90 -25.59 8.27
CA MET A 161 -18.31 -26.93 8.17
C MET A 161 -17.11 -27.13 9.12
N THR A 162 -16.77 -26.12 9.92
CA THR A 162 -15.61 -26.12 10.82
C THR A 162 -15.64 -27.32 11.76
N ARG A 163 -16.82 -27.65 12.30
CA ARG A 163 -17.01 -28.81 13.18
C ARG A 163 -16.67 -30.12 12.48
N LEU A 164 -17.11 -30.32 11.24
CA LEU A 164 -16.82 -31.54 10.48
C LEU A 164 -15.32 -31.65 10.18
N CYS A 165 -14.67 -30.57 9.75
CA CYS A 165 -13.23 -30.55 9.53
C CYS A 165 -12.46 -30.92 10.81
N PHE A 166 -12.79 -30.33 11.97
CA PHE A 166 -12.14 -30.68 13.23
C PHE A 166 -12.41 -32.12 13.67
N LEU A 167 -13.62 -32.65 13.42
CA LEU A 167 -13.96 -34.04 13.73
C LEU A 167 -13.12 -35.00 12.88
N THR A 168 -12.98 -34.72 11.59
CA THR A 168 -12.13 -35.52 10.70
C THR A 168 -10.66 -35.46 11.10
N ALA A 169 -10.15 -34.27 11.48
CA ALA A 169 -8.78 -34.11 11.96
C ALA A 169 -8.53 -34.89 13.26
N LEU A 170 -9.46 -34.81 14.22
CA LEU A 170 -9.40 -35.58 15.47
C LEU A 170 -9.35 -37.09 15.19
N LEU A 171 -10.21 -37.57 14.29
CA LEU A 171 -10.29 -38.99 13.94
C LEU A 171 -9.00 -39.48 13.26
N ALA A 172 -8.41 -38.67 12.37
CA ALA A 172 -7.11 -38.96 11.77
C ALA A 172 -5.98 -39.03 12.82
N VAL A 173 -5.96 -38.11 13.79
CA VAL A 173 -4.99 -38.13 14.91
C VAL A 173 -5.18 -39.39 15.77
N LEU A 174 -6.42 -39.78 16.07
CA LEU A 174 -6.70 -41.00 16.83
C LEU A 174 -6.27 -42.26 16.09
N ILE A 175 -6.47 -42.33 14.77
CA ILE A 175 -5.97 -43.45 13.94
C ILE A 175 -4.44 -43.52 14.01
N LEU A 176 -3.74 -42.38 13.83
CA LEU A 176 -2.28 -42.32 13.93
C LEU A 176 -1.77 -42.77 15.31
N LEU A 177 -2.42 -42.33 16.39
CA LEU A 177 -2.11 -42.77 17.75
C LEU A 177 -2.36 -44.28 17.93
N GLY A 178 -3.45 -44.80 17.37
CA GLY A 178 -3.78 -46.22 17.40
C GLY A 178 -2.73 -47.08 16.68
N ILE A 179 -2.34 -46.68 15.47
CA ILE A 179 -1.26 -47.33 14.71
C ILE A 179 0.04 -47.28 15.50
N LYS A 180 0.39 -46.13 16.07
CA LYS A 180 1.63 -45.99 16.84
C LYS A 180 1.65 -46.87 18.09
N ALA A 181 0.51 -47.01 18.76
CA ALA A 181 0.36 -47.90 19.91
C ALA A 181 0.45 -49.39 19.53
N LEU A 182 -0.02 -49.75 18.33
CA LEU A 182 0.13 -51.11 17.79
C LEU A 182 1.57 -51.41 17.34
N GLU A 183 2.30 -50.42 16.84
CA GLU A 183 3.73 -50.53 16.50
C GLU A 183 4.63 -50.62 17.75
N ALA A 184 4.21 -50.03 18.87
CA ALA A 184 4.92 -50.09 20.15
C ALA A 184 4.70 -51.41 20.92
N LYS A 185 4.00 -52.37 20.32
CA LYS A 185 3.73 -53.72 20.84
C LYS A 185 4.43 -54.77 20.00
#